data_AF-A0A948L1S1-F1
#
_entry.id   AF-A0A948L1S1-F1
#
_cell.length_a   1.000
_cell.length_b   1.000
_cell.length_c   1.000
_cell.angle_alpha   90.00
_cell.angle_beta   90.00
_cell.angle_gamma   90.00
#
_symmetry.space_group_name_H-M   'P 1'
#
loop_
_entity.id
_entity.type
_entity.pdbx_description
1 polymer ?
#
loop_
_entity_poly.entity_id
_entity_poly.type
_entity_poly.pdbx_seq_one_letter_code
_entity_poly.pdbx_strand_id
1 'polypeptide(L)'
;MPQNLDETTQNDAGNAPLPCAAAAAPVGNSAVSIPGGDRAHLRGLADRARDYVEAASSANTRLAYASDWKHFSGWCRRQGLAVQPPDPQIVGLYITACATGQATVAPNAVSTIERRLSSLSWNYTQLGQVLDRKDRHIATVMAGIRNTHAKPPRQKEALLPEDLLAMLETFDRGSLRGIRDRAMLLLGFAGGLRRSEIVGLDGGEGQSEDGRGWIEILDKGMVLNIRGKTGWREVEIGRGSTDATCPVVAVETWLKLARIAHGPLFRRVTGQGKGVGADRLNDKQVARLVKTAALAAGVRGDLSEDARGGLFAGHSLRAGLASSAEVDERYVQKQLGHVSAEMTRRYQRRRDRFRVNLTKAAGL
;
A
#
# COMPACT_ATOMS: atom_id res chain seq x y z
N MET A 1 78.06 23.95 -41.90
CA MET A 1 76.77 23.71 -42.59
C MET A 1 75.73 23.34 -41.55
N PRO A 2 74.48 23.82 -41.72
CA PRO A 2 73.72 24.45 -40.64
C PRO A 2 72.39 23.73 -40.31
N GLN A 3 71.61 24.38 -39.45
CA GLN A 3 70.14 24.34 -39.25
C GLN A 3 69.68 23.50 -38.04
N ASN A 4 69.26 24.16 -36.95
CA ASN A 4 67.93 24.78 -36.67
C ASN A 4 66.86 23.71 -36.39
N LEU A 5 65.88 23.84 -35.51
CA LEU A 5 65.41 24.81 -34.53
C LEU A 5 64.30 24.08 -33.74
N ASP A 6 64.08 24.52 -32.51
CA ASP A 6 62.78 24.70 -31.82
C ASP A 6 61.92 23.57 -31.22
N GLU A 7 61.36 24.00 -30.08
CA GLU A 7 60.00 23.81 -29.54
C GLU A 7 59.71 22.67 -28.54
N THR A 8 59.75 23.09 -27.26
CA THR A 8 58.73 22.92 -26.21
C THR A 8 57.50 22.03 -26.50
N THR A 9 57.22 21.08 -25.62
CA THR A 9 55.94 20.90 -24.86
C THR A 9 56.05 19.61 -24.01
N GLN A 10 55.97 19.67 -22.68
CA GLN A 10 54.77 19.71 -21.81
C GLN A 10 54.14 18.31 -21.59
N ASN A 11 54.17 17.91 -20.31
CA ASN A 11 53.51 16.77 -19.64
C ASN A 11 52.37 16.05 -20.37
N ASP A 12 52.46 14.72 -20.41
CA ASP A 12 51.27 13.86 -20.41
C ASP A 12 51.51 12.61 -19.53
N ALA A 13 51.10 12.73 -18.27
CA ALA A 13 51.00 11.61 -17.34
C ALA A 13 49.74 10.82 -17.70
N GLY A 14 49.94 9.61 -18.20
CA GLY A 14 48.88 8.68 -18.61
C GLY A 14 47.78 8.50 -17.55
N ASN A 15 46.59 8.95 -17.94
CA ASN A 15 45.32 8.79 -17.26
C ASN A 15 44.92 7.30 -17.22
N ALA A 16 45.18 6.63 -16.09
CA ALA A 16 44.68 5.28 -15.83
C ALA A 16 43.20 5.34 -15.38
N PRO A 17 42.29 4.50 -15.92
CA PRO A 17 40.88 4.54 -15.53
C PRO A 17 40.70 4.02 -14.11
N LEU A 18 40.07 4.83 -13.26
CA LEU A 18 39.58 4.44 -11.93
C LEU A 18 38.65 3.21 -12.03
N PRO A 19 38.80 2.20 -11.15
CA PRO A 19 37.95 1.03 -11.19
C PRO A 19 36.51 1.38 -10.80
N CYS A 20 35.59 0.94 -11.65
CA CYS A 20 34.14 1.06 -11.50
C CYS A 20 33.71 0.40 -10.18
N ALA A 21 33.31 1.21 -9.19
CA ALA A 21 32.74 0.72 -7.94
C ALA A 21 31.44 -0.03 -8.25
N ALA A 22 31.45 -1.35 -8.04
CA ALA A 22 30.33 -2.24 -8.24
C ALA A 22 29.08 -1.71 -7.51
N ALA A 23 27.98 -1.60 -8.26
CA ALA A 23 26.69 -1.25 -7.72
C ALA A 23 26.26 -2.29 -6.67
N ALA A 24 26.20 -1.88 -5.40
CA ALA A 24 25.69 -2.71 -4.32
C ALA A 24 24.27 -3.19 -4.63
N ALA A 25 24.10 -4.52 -4.63
CA ALA A 25 22.83 -5.22 -4.78
C ALA A 25 21.82 -4.82 -3.68
N PRO A 26 20.50 -4.95 -3.93
CA PRO A 26 19.49 -4.70 -2.90
C PRO A 26 19.70 -5.65 -1.72
N VAL A 27 20.03 -5.10 -0.56
CA VAL A 27 20.36 -5.86 0.66
C VAL A 27 19.07 -6.37 1.30
N GLY A 28 18.69 -7.59 0.94
CA GLY A 28 17.74 -8.43 1.67
C GLY A 28 18.43 -9.54 2.47
N ASN A 29 19.72 -9.40 2.77
CA ASN A 29 20.52 -10.49 3.32
C ASN A 29 21.40 -10.03 4.48
N SER A 30 20.80 -9.53 5.55
CA SER A 30 21.48 -9.46 6.86
C SER A 30 21.48 -10.88 7.44
N ALA A 31 22.47 -11.67 7.02
CA ALA A 31 22.64 -13.03 7.49
C ALA A 31 22.85 -13.03 9.01
N VAL A 32 21.96 -13.72 9.74
CA VAL A 32 22.24 -14.12 11.14
C VAL A 32 23.50 -14.98 11.09
N SER A 33 24.63 -14.34 11.43
CA SER A 33 25.94 -14.95 11.37
C SER A 33 26.13 -15.73 12.67
N ILE A 34 26.29 -17.05 12.60
CA ILE A 34 26.53 -17.89 13.78
C ILE A 34 27.93 -17.56 14.31
N PRO A 35 28.10 -17.05 15.54
CA PRO A 35 29.43 -16.84 16.12
C PRO A 35 30.05 -18.21 16.46
N GLY A 36 31.14 -18.55 15.80
CA GLY A 36 32.04 -19.66 16.17
C GLY A 36 31.57 -21.08 15.81
N GLY A 37 32.20 -21.66 14.78
CA GLY A 37 32.23 -23.11 14.51
C GLY A 37 30.92 -23.73 14.01
N ASP A 38 31.04 -24.80 13.22
CA ASP A 38 29.95 -25.43 12.47
C ASP A 38 28.93 -26.15 13.38
N ARG A 39 28.08 -25.37 14.05
CA ARG A 39 26.97 -25.87 14.86
C ARG A 39 25.77 -26.12 13.94
N ALA A 40 25.79 -27.26 13.25
CA ALA A 40 24.70 -27.69 12.36
C ALA A 40 23.31 -27.62 13.01
N HIS A 41 23.22 -27.88 14.33
CA HIS A 41 21.97 -27.76 15.10
C HIS A 41 21.41 -26.33 15.19
N LEU A 42 22.24 -25.29 15.03
CA LEU A 42 21.81 -23.90 15.02
C LEU A 42 21.39 -23.41 13.64
N ARG A 43 21.69 -24.14 12.56
CA ARG A 43 21.26 -23.76 11.20
C ARG A 43 19.75 -23.66 11.10
N GLY A 44 19.02 -24.63 11.66
CA GLY A 44 17.55 -24.59 11.70
C GLY A 44 16.98 -23.44 12.54
N LEU A 45 17.72 -22.96 13.55
CA LEU A 45 17.34 -21.75 14.29
C LEU A 45 17.64 -20.47 13.51
N ALA A 46 18.76 -20.44 12.77
CA ALA A 46 19.10 -19.33 11.89
C ALA A 46 18.09 -19.20 10.73
N ASP A 47 17.62 -20.33 10.17
CA ASP A 47 16.55 -20.37 9.17
C ASP A 47 15.25 -19.76 9.71
N ARG A 48 14.78 -20.24 10.87
CA ARG A 48 13.57 -19.69 11.50
C ARG A 48 13.73 -18.21 11.89
N ALA A 49 14.92 -17.81 12.35
CA ALA A 49 15.21 -16.42 12.64
C ALA A 49 15.11 -15.54 11.39
N ARG A 50 15.59 -16.04 10.23
CA ARG A 50 15.40 -15.37 8.93
C ARG A 50 13.92 -15.26 8.58
N ASP A 51 13.14 -16.33 8.77
CA ASP A 51 11.70 -16.30 8.51
C ASP A 51 10.98 -15.26 9.39
N TYR A 52 11.37 -15.15 10.67
CA TYR A 52 10.82 -14.11 11.56
C TYR A 52 11.23 -12.70 11.16
N VAL A 53 12.47 -12.49 10.70
CA VAL A 53 12.93 -11.20 10.17
C VAL A 53 12.14 -10.83 8.91
N GLU A 54 11.93 -11.78 7.99
CA GLU A 54 11.11 -11.58 6.79
C GLU A 54 9.63 -11.33 7.14
N ALA A 55 9.10 -11.94 8.20
CA ALA A 55 7.73 -11.74 8.67
C ALA A 55 7.51 -10.40 9.40
N ALA A 56 8.56 -9.79 9.95
CA ALA A 56 8.47 -8.56 10.76
C ALA A 56 7.99 -7.32 9.98
N SER A 57 8.11 -7.33 8.65
CA SER A 57 7.63 -6.24 7.79
C SER A 57 6.82 -6.78 6.62
N SER A 58 5.77 -6.07 6.20
CA SER A 58 4.99 -6.53 5.03
C SER A 58 5.82 -6.47 3.75
N ALA A 59 5.65 -7.42 2.82
CA ALA A 59 6.35 -7.43 1.52
C ALA A 59 6.24 -6.09 0.77
N ASN A 60 5.08 -5.43 0.84
CA ASN A 60 4.88 -4.10 0.27
C ASN A 60 5.72 -3.01 0.95
N THR A 61 5.93 -3.09 2.27
CA THR A 61 6.83 -2.19 3.00
C THR A 61 8.27 -2.40 2.54
N ARG A 62 8.71 -3.65 2.37
CA ARG A 62 10.07 -3.98 1.90
C ARG A 62 10.32 -3.44 0.49
N LEU A 63 9.41 -3.69 -0.44
CA LEU A 63 9.49 -3.15 -1.81
C LEU A 63 9.52 -1.63 -1.84
N ALA A 64 8.68 -0.98 -1.02
CA ALA A 64 8.66 0.47 -0.89
C ALA A 64 9.99 1.01 -0.34
N TYR A 65 10.54 0.36 0.68
CA TYR A 65 11.80 0.77 1.30
C TYR A 65 12.99 0.57 0.36
N ALA A 66 13.07 -0.57 -0.33
CA ALA A 66 14.09 -0.85 -1.33
C ALA A 66 14.05 0.18 -2.48
N SER A 67 12.85 0.53 -2.95
CA SER A 67 12.67 1.58 -3.97
C SER A 67 13.11 2.95 -3.47
N ASP A 68 12.80 3.30 -2.22
CA ASP A 68 13.21 4.58 -1.63
C ASP A 68 14.73 4.64 -1.46
N TRP A 69 15.37 3.54 -1.02
CA TRP A 69 16.82 3.43 -0.87
C TRP A 69 17.54 3.57 -2.20
N LYS A 70 17.07 2.87 -3.24
CA LYS A 70 17.59 3.00 -4.61
C LYS A 70 17.50 4.43 -5.11
N HIS A 71 16.40 5.11 -4.80
CA HIS A 71 16.18 6.50 -5.19
C HIS A 71 17.15 7.46 -4.49
N PHE A 72 17.30 7.35 -3.17
CA PHE A 72 18.27 8.15 -2.41
C PHE A 72 19.70 7.91 -2.88
N SER A 73 20.11 6.64 -2.95
CA SER A 73 21.45 6.26 -3.43
C SER A 73 21.72 6.71 -4.86
N GLY A 74 20.70 6.68 -5.73
CA GLY A 74 20.78 7.22 -7.09
C GLY A 74 20.91 8.74 -7.12
N TRP A 75 20.21 9.45 -6.24
CA TRP A 75 20.33 10.90 -6.10
C TRP A 75 21.72 11.30 -5.59
N CYS A 76 22.22 10.68 -4.52
CA CYS A 76 23.57 10.93 -3.99
C CYS A 76 24.64 10.74 -5.08
N ARG A 77 24.59 9.64 -5.83
CA ARG A 77 25.52 9.39 -6.93
C ARG A 77 25.51 10.48 -8.00
N ARG A 78 24.34 11.00 -8.37
CA ARG A 78 24.23 12.11 -9.33
C ARG A 78 24.81 13.42 -8.81
N GLN A 79 24.83 13.61 -7.48
CA GLN A 79 25.39 14.79 -6.84
C GLN A 79 26.87 14.61 -6.43
N GLY A 80 27.49 13.46 -6.73
CA GLY A 80 28.85 13.15 -6.28
C GLY A 80 28.97 12.96 -4.75
N LEU A 81 27.86 12.68 -4.07
CA LEU A 81 27.81 12.54 -2.61
C LEU A 81 27.96 11.07 -2.18
N ALA A 82 28.67 10.85 -1.08
CA ALA A 82 28.75 9.54 -0.44
C ALA A 82 27.42 9.16 0.21
N VAL A 83 27.02 7.89 0.05
CA VAL A 83 25.80 7.34 0.67
C VAL A 83 26.08 6.85 2.09
N GLN A 84 27.34 6.60 2.44
CA GLN A 84 27.76 6.13 3.75
C GLN A 84 29.05 6.83 4.19
N PRO A 85 29.20 7.12 5.49
CA PRO A 85 28.25 6.91 6.60
C PRO A 85 27.00 7.83 6.50
N PRO A 86 25.94 7.61 7.32
CA PRO A 86 24.77 8.48 7.33
C PRO A 86 25.16 9.91 7.74
N ASP A 87 25.02 10.85 6.82
CA ASP A 87 25.20 12.28 7.09
C ASP A 87 23.83 12.99 7.13
N PRO A 88 23.42 13.54 8.29
CA PRO A 88 22.19 14.30 8.42
C PRO A 88 22.08 15.49 7.46
N GLN A 89 23.20 16.13 7.08
CA GLN A 89 23.22 17.23 6.12
C GLN A 89 22.84 16.75 4.71
N ILE A 90 23.42 15.64 4.25
CA ILE A 90 23.08 15.02 2.96
C ILE A 90 21.61 14.62 2.94
N VAL A 91 21.10 14.06 4.04
CA VAL A 91 19.68 13.69 4.16
C VAL A 91 18.78 14.95 4.13
N GLY A 92 19.18 16.03 4.80
CA GLY A 92 18.50 17.33 4.76
C GLY A 92 18.41 17.92 3.36
N LEU A 93 19.51 17.87 2.60
CA LEU A 93 19.55 18.28 1.19
C LEU A 93 18.64 17.39 0.33
N TYR A 94 18.68 16.07 0.55
CA TYR A 94 17.84 15.13 -0.19
C TYR A 94 16.33 15.38 0.01
N ILE A 95 15.88 15.58 1.26
CA ILE A 95 14.46 15.85 1.52
C ILE A 95 14.02 17.20 0.98
N THR A 96 14.92 18.19 0.95
CA THR A 96 14.70 19.48 0.31
C THR A 96 14.52 19.30 -1.19
N ALA A 97 15.42 18.57 -1.84
CA ALA A 97 15.34 18.26 -3.26
C ALA A 97 14.06 17.46 -3.61
N CYS A 98 13.59 16.60 -2.71
CA CYS A 98 12.28 15.93 -2.87
C CYS A 98 11.12 16.93 -2.78
N ALA A 99 11.16 17.88 -1.84
CA ALA A 99 10.11 18.88 -1.65
C ALA A 99 10.03 19.90 -2.79
N THR A 100 11.17 20.26 -3.39
CA THR A 100 11.25 21.22 -4.50
C THR A 100 11.05 20.56 -5.87
N GLY A 101 11.06 19.23 -5.94
CA GLY A 101 10.99 18.50 -7.21
C GLY A 101 12.32 18.48 -7.97
N GLN A 102 13.45 18.72 -7.30
CA GLN A 102 14.79 18.55 -7.89
C GLN A 102 15.27 17.10 -7.84
N ALA A 103 14.71 16.27 -6.93
CA ALA A 103 15.03 14.86 -6.83
C ALA A 103 14.15 13.96 -7.72
N THR A 104 13.06 14.50 -8.28
CA THR A 104 11.98 13.80 -9.00
C THR A 104 11.41 14.67 -10.13
N VAL A 105 10.54 14.14 -10.99
CA VAL A 105 9.89 14.93 -12.07
C VAL A 105 8.95 16.01 -11.52
N ALA A 106 8.45 15.85 -10.29
CA ALA A 106 7.59 16.82 -9.62
C ALA A 106 7.82 16.78 -8.09
N PRO A 107 7.49 17.85 -7.35
CA PRO A 107 7.52 17.91 -5.89
C PRO A 107 6.82 16.72 -5.20
N ASN A 108 7.50 16.08 -4.25
CA ASN A 108 6.92 15.03 -3.43
C ASN A 108 5.97 15.62 -2.37
N ALA A 109 4.85 14.93 -2.13
CA ALA A 109 4.01 15.22 -0.97
C ALA A 109 4.76 14.96 0.35
N VAL A 110 4.46 15.74 1.39
CA VAL A 110 5.07 15.62 2.73
C VAL A 110 5.06 14.18 3.26
N SER A 111 3.94 13.47 3.13
CA SER A 111 3.81 12.06 3.54
C SER A 111 4.76 11.11 2.81
N THR A 112 5.10 11.42 1.55
CA THR A 112 6.09 10.64 0.78
C THR A 112 7.50 10.88 1.30
N ILE A 113 7.83 12.13 1.64
CA ILE A 113 9.13 12.49 2.20
C ILE A 113 9.32 11.84 3.58
N GLU A 114 8.30 11.85 4.44
CA GLU A 114 8.34 11.18 5.75
C GLU A 114 8.49 9.66 5.64
N ARG A 115 7.82 9.04 4.66
CA ARG A 115 8.00 7.62 4.34
C ARG A 115 9.44 7.33 3.90
N ARG A 116 10.00 8.15 3.01
CA ARG A 116 11.39 8.03 2.55
C ARG A 116 12.36 8.14 3.72
N LEU A 117 12.21 9.13 4.61
CA LEU A 117 13.04 9.25 5.83
C LEU A 117 12.97 8.00 6.72
N SER A 118 11.77 7.43 6.87
CA SER A 118 11.59 6.20 7.64
C SER A 118 12.28 5.00 6.96
N SER A 119 12.20 4.93 5.62
CA SER A 119 12.96 3.95 4.85
C SER A 119 14.46 4.11 5.01
N LEU A 120 14.99 5.34 4.93
CA LEU A 120 16.42 5.60 5.11
C LEU A 120 16.89 5.15 6.49
N SER A 121 16.16 5.54 7.55
CA SER A 121 16.48 5.16 8.91
C SER A 121 16.52 3.64 9.06
N TRP A 122 15.51 2.94 8.52
CA TRP A 122 15.46 1.48 8.52
C TRP A 122 16.65 0.87 7.78
N ASN A 123 16.99 1.35 6.57
CA ASN A 123 18.11 0.81 5.80
C ASN A 123 19.45 1.03 6.50
N TYR A 124 19.69 2.21 7.09
CA TYR A 124 20.91 2.43 7.88
C TYR A 124 20.97 1.51 9.09
N THR A 125 19.85 1.27 9.79
CA THR A 125 19.80 0.30 10.89
C THR A 125 20.17 -1.11 10.43
N GLN A 126 19.73 -1.53 9.24
CA GLN A 126 20.13 -2.83 8.69
C GLN A 126 21.62 -2.92 8.34
N LEU A 127 22.29 -1.79 8.15
CA LEU A 127 23.74 -1.68 7.95
C LEU A 127 24.51 -1.51 9.27
N GLY A 128 23.84 -1.61 10.42
CA GLY A 128 24.45 -1.37 11.74
C GLY A 128 24.76 0.10 12.03
N GLN A 129 24.19 1.02 11.25
CA GLN A 129 24.37 2.46 11.38
C GLN A 129 23.10 3.13 11.91
N VAL A 130 23.24 4.32 12.50
CA VAL A 130 22.10 5.09 13.03
C VAL A 130 22.00 6.41 12.28
N LEU A 131 20.82 6.68 11.72
CA LEU A 131 20.46 8.00 11.21
C LEU A 131 19.60 8.71 12.26
N ASP A 132 20.17 9.72 12.94
CA ASP A 132 19.40 10.51 13.89
C ASP A 132 18.48 11.50 13.17
N ARG A 133 17.19 11.18 13.12
CA ARG A 133 16.15 12.04 12.52
C ARG A 133 15.88 13.30 13.31
N LYS A 134 16.34 13.38 14.57
CA LYS A 134 16.19 14.57 15.42
C LYS A 134 17.30 15.60 15.18
N ASP A 135 18.35 15.22 14.45
CA ASP A 135 19.38 16.17 14.03
C ASP A 135 18.74 17.37 13.32
N ARG A 136 19.24 18.58 13.64
CA ARG A 136 18.68 19.84 13.14
C ARG A 136 18.60 19.91 11.61
N HIS A 137 19.54 19.29 10.89
CA HIS A 137 19.59 19.32 9.42
C HIS A 137 18.47 18.47 8.80
N ILE A 138 17.84 17.58 9.58
CA ILE A 138 16.65 16.82 9.17
C ILE A 138 15.40 17.42 9.80
N ALA A 139 15.39 17.61 11.12
CA ALA A 139 14.20 18.01 11.86
C ALA A 139 13.71 19.41 11.48
N THR A 140 14.61 20.40 11.38
CA THR A 140 14.25 21.77 11.02
C THR A 140 13.82 21.87 9.57
N VAL A 141 14.51 21.17 8.66
CA VAL A 141 14.12 21.12 7.24
C VAL A 141 12.75 20.47 7.07
N MET A 142 12.49 19.37 7.76
CA MET A 142 11.16 18.74 7.75
C MET A 142 10.08 19.64 8.34
N ALA A 143 10.37 20.41 9.38
CA ALA A 143 9.43 21.39 9.93
C ALA A 143 9.10 22.48 8.90
N GLY A 144 10.11 23.01 8.20
CA GLY A 144 9.92 23.94 7.09
C GLY A 144 9.07 23.35 5.96
N ILE A 145 9.41 22.14 5.50
CA ILE A 145 8.63 21.43 4.47
C ILE A 145 7.17 21.26 4.88
N ARG A 146 6.89 20.91 6.15
CA ARG A 146 5.53 20.82 6.65
C ARG A 146 4.83 22.18 6.62
N ASN A 147 5.46 23.23 7.12
CA ASN A 147 4.84 24.56 7.18
C ASN A 147 4.54 25.14 5.79
N THR A 148 5.41 24.88 4.81
CA THR A 148 5.26 25.41 3.45
C THR A 148 4.39 24.54 2.54
N HIS A 149 4.48 23.21 2.66
CA HIS A 149 3.91 22.29 1.68
C HIS A 149 2.89 21.31 2.24
N ALA A 150 2.61 21.31 3.55
CA ALA A 150 1.55 20.48 4.08
C ALA A 150 0.21 20.94 3.51
N LYS A 151 -0.37 20.08 2.68
CA LYS A 151 -1.76 20.20 2.24
C LYS A 151 -2.60 19.23 3.09
N PRO A 152 -3.87 19.57 3.38
CA PRO A 152 -4.79 18.60 3.96
C PRO A 152 -4.74 17.30 3.15
N PRO A 153 -4.62 16.13 3.79
CA PRO A 153 -4.51 14.87 3.06
C PRO A 153 -5.72 14.71 2.13
N ARG A 154 -5.47 14.52 0.83
CA ARG A 154 -6.52 14.21 -0.15
C ARG A 154 -7.12 12.85 0.20
N GLN A 155 -8.22 12.86 0.93
CA GLN A 155 -9.00 11.66 1.20
C GLN A 155 -9.80 11.32 -0.07
N LYS A 156 -9.69 10.07 -0.51
CA LYS A 156 -10.53 9.54 -1.60
C LYS A 156 -12.00 9.68 -1.18
N GLU A 157 -12.88 9.93 -2.13
CA GLU A 157 -14.30 10.00 -1.81
C GLU A 157 -14.82 8.64 -1.39
N ALA A 158 -15.67 8.67 -0.36
CA ALA A 158 -16.40 7.50 0.10
C ALA A 158 -17.36 7.09 -1.02
N LEU A 159 -17.38 5.80 -1.35
CA LEU A 159 -18.38 5.26 -2.26
C LEU A 159 -19.72 5.27 -1.52
N LEU A 160 -20.73 5.95 -2.06
CA LEU A 160 -22.06 5.93 -1.46
C LEU A 160 -22.82 4.66 -1.87
N PRO A 161 -23.84 4.21 -1.10
CA PRO A 161 -24.62 3.03 -1.46
C PRO A 161 -25.22 3.09 -2.87
N GLU A 162 -25.68 4.26 -3.31
CA GLU A 162 -26.20 4.51 -4.66
C GLU A 162 -25.13 4.32 -5.75
N ASP A 163 -23.90 4.78 -5.50
CA ASP A 163 -22.78 4.59 -6.41
C ASP A 163 -22.42 3.10 -6.52
N LEU A 164 -22.47 2.38 -5.39
CA LEU A 164 -22.27 0.94 -5.36
C LEU A 164 -23.30 0.22 -6.22
N LEU A 165 -24.59 0.56 -6.09
CA LEU A 165 -25.65 -0.03 -6.93
C LEU A 165 -25.41 0.23 -8.41
N ALA A 166 -25.08 1.47 -8.79
CA ALA A 166 -24.79 1.82 -10.17
C ALA A 166 -23.57 1.03 -10.71
N MET A 167 -22.51 0.89 -9.91
CA MET A 167 -21.34 0.07 -10.26
C MET A 167 -21.68 -1.40 -10.45
N LEU A 168 -22.57 -1.96 -9.62
CA LEU A 168 -22.98 -3.36 -9.72
C LEU A 168 -23.74 -3.66 -11.02
N GLU A 169 -24.43 -2.68 -11.60
CA GLU A 169 -25.12 -2.84 -12.90
C GLU A 169 -24.17 -2.82 -14.10
N THR A 170 -22.91 -2.38 -13.92
CA THR A 170 -21.91 -2.42 -14.99
C THR A 170 -21.30 -3.81 -15.22
N PHE A 171 -21.52 -4.74 -14.30
CA PHE A 171 -20.95 -6.08 -14.38
C PHE A 171 -21.86 -7.04 -15.15
N ASP A 172 -21.26 -7.74 -16.12
CA ASP A 172 -21.95 -8.79 -16.86
C ASP A 172 -22.27 -10.00 -15.96
N ARG A 173 -23.57 -10.18 -15.68
CA ARG A 173 -24.08 -11.26 -14.82
C ARG A 173 -23.96 -12.65 -15.47
N GLY A 174 -23.74 -12.72 -16.78
CA GLY A 174 -23.60 -13.96 -17.54
C GLY A 174 -22.20 -14.55 -17.54
N SER A 175 -21.18 -13.81 -17.08
CA SER A 175 -19.79 -14.28 -17.05
C SER A 175 -19.25 -14.50 -15.63
N LEU A 176 -18.36 -15.48 -15.49
CA LEU A 176 -17.67 -15.73 -14.20
C LEU A 176 -16.87 -14.51 -13.75
N ARG A 177 -16.40 -13.68 -14.69
CA ARG A 177 -15.72 -12.43 -14.38
C ARG A 177 -16.67 -11.46 -13.69
N GLY A 178 -17.84 -11.18 -14.25
CA GLY A 178 -18.78 -10.25 -13.63
C GLY A 178 -19.31 -10.76 -12.29
N ILE A 179 -19.55 -12.06 -12.15
CA ILE A 179 -19.94 -12.68 -10.88
C ILE A 179 -18.84 -12.50 -9.81
N ARG A 180 -17.58 -12.80 -10.15
CA ARG A 180 -16.44 -12.58 -9.26
C ARG A 180 -16.33 -11.11 -8.85
N ASP A 181 -16.38 -10.22 -9.83
CA ASP A 181 -16.16 -8.80 -9.65
C ASP A 181 -17.27 -8.17 -8.79
N ARG A 182 -18.51 -8.64 -8.94
CA ARG A 182 -19.66 -8.34 -8.07
C ARG A 182 -19.40 -8.77 -6.63
N ALA A 183 -19.00 -10.02 -6.42
CA ALA A 183 -18.71 -10.56 -5.10
C ALA A 183 -17.56 -9.80 -4.41
N MET A 184 -16.49 -9.49 -5.15
CA MET A 184 -15.37 -8.69 -4.64
C MET A 184 -15.80 -7.29 -4.21
N LEU A 185 -16.64 -6.61 -5.01
CA LEU A 185 -17.08 -5.24 -4.73
C LEU A 185 -17.98 -5.20 -3.50
N LEU A 186 -18.98 -6.09 -3.43
CA LEU A 186 -19.90 -6.21 -2.30
C LEU A 186 -19.19 -6.59 -1.01
N LEU A 187 -18.34 -7.62 -1.05
CA LEU A 187 -17.57 -8.05 0.12
C LEU A 187 -16.62 -6.97 0.61
N GLY A 188 -15.93 -6.30 -0.32
CA GLY A 188 -15.02 -5.21 -0.01
C GLY A 188 -15.71 -4.01 0.63
N PHE A 189 -16.93 -3.69 0.16
CA PHE A 189 -17.76 -2.64 0.74
C PHE A 189 -18.28 -3.04 2.12
N ALA A 190 -18.99 -4.17 2.23
CA ALA A 190 -19.64 -4.62 3.46
C ALA A 190 -18.65 -4.90 4.61
N GLY A 191 -17.46 -5.43 4.30
CA GLY A 191 -16.41 -5.67 5.30
C GLY A 191 -15.47 -4.49 5.54
N GLY A 192 -15.61 -3.38 4.79
CA GLY A 192 -14.70 -2.24 4.86
C GLY A 192 -13.23 -2.64 4.61
N LEU A 193 -13.04 -3.58 3.69
CA LEU A 193 -11.77 -4.28 3.49
C LEU A 193 -10.81 -3.48 2.63
N ARG A 194 -9.52 -3.58 2.94
CA ARG A 194 -8.45 -3.14 2.05
C ARG A 194 -8.32 -4.12 0.90
N ARG A 195 -7.90 -3.64 -0.27
CA ARG A 195 -7.67 -4.47 -1.46
C ARG A 195 -6.83 -5.74 -1.20
N SER A 196 -5.83 -5.65 -0.32
CA SER A 196 -4.92 -6.75 0.02
C SER A 196 -5.51 -7.73 1.04
N GLU A 197 -6.55 -7.30 1.78
CA GLU A 197 -7.35 -8.17 2.64
C GLU A 197 -8.34 -8.95 1.76
N ILE A 198 -9.03 -8.28 0.82
CA ILE A 198 -9.98 -8.93 -0.12
C ILE A 198 -9.34 -10.12 -0.85
N VAL A 199 -8.19 -9.89 -1.53
CA VAL A 199 -7.54 -10.97 -2.29
C VAL A 199 -6.84 -11.98 -1.39
N GLY A 200 -6.57 -11.64 -0.12
CA GLY A 200 -5.88 -12.51 0.83
C GLY A 200 -6.78 -13.52 1.54
N LEU A 201 -8.09 -13.48 1.28
CA LEU A 201 -9.07 -14.42 1.82
C LEU A 201 -9.03 -15.76 1.10
N ASP A 202 -9.15 -16.82 1.89
CA ASP A 202 -9.35 -18.20 1.44
C ASP A 202 -10.78 -18.67 1.75
N GLY A 203 -11.18 -19.76 1.12
CA GLY A 203 -12.46 -20.41 1.40
C GLY A 203 -12.56 -21.04 2.79
N GLY A 204 -11.42 -21.28 3.45
CA GLY A 204 -11.32 -21.83 4.80
C GLY A 204 -9.93 -21.61 5.39
N GLU A 205 -9.77 -21.94 6.67
CA GLU A 205 -8.52 -21.71 7.40
C GLU A 205 -7.36 -22.55 6.83
N GLY A 206 -6.19 -21.92 6.66
CA GLY A 206 -4.95 -22.61 6.29
C GLY A 206 -4.95 -23.26 4.91
N GLN A 207 -5.88 -22.92 4.02
CA GLN A 207 -6.02 -23.57 2.71
C GLN A 207 -4.94 -23.14 1.68
N SER A 208 -4.13 -22.13 2.00
CA SER A 208 -2.99 -21.74 1.18
C SER A 208 -1.89 -21.10 2.03
N GLU A 209 -0.64 -21.21 1.55
CA GLU A 209 0.55 -20.69 2.26
C GLU A 209 0.57 -19.16 2.33
N ASP A 210 0.05 -18.49 1.29
CA ASP A 210 0.02 -17.02 1.20
C ASP A 210 -1.29 -16.40 1.72
N GLY A 211 -2.20 -17.23 2.22
CA GLY A 211 -3.46 -16.83 2.84
C GLY A 211 -3.25 -15.90 4.02
N ARG A 212 -4.04 -14.81 4.06
CA ARG A 212 -4.03 -13.83 5.16
C ARG A 212 -5.38 -13.69 5.84
N GLY A 213 -6.27 -14.65 5.57
CA GLY A 213 -7.57 -14.73 6.19
C GLY A 213 -8.44 -15.78 5.51
N TRP A 214 -9.59 -16.05 6.10
CA TRP A 214 -10.59 -16.96 5.55
C TRP A 214 -11.99 -16.48 5.85
N ILE A 215 -12.97 -17.09 5.21
CA ILE A 215 -14.39 -16.83 5.42
C ILE A 215 -15.06 -18.03 6.10
N GLU A 216 -16.08 -17.73 6.89
CA GLU A 216 -17.00 -18.71 7.48
C GLU A 216 -18.42 -18.25 7.15
N ILE A 217 -19.14 -19.04 6.36
CA ILE A 217 -20.52 -18.72 5.97
C ILE A 217 -21.47 -19.38 6.97
N LEU A 218 -22.38 -18.58 7.52
CA LEU A 218 -23.37 -18.97 8.52
C LEU A 218 -24.78 -18.67 7.98
N ASP A 219 -25.81 -19.17 8.65
CA ASP A 219 -27.20 -18.96 8.24
C ASP A 219 -27.56 -17.48 8.13
N LYS A 220 -27.16 -16.68 9.13
CA LYS A 220 -27.49 -15.25 9.24
C LYS A 220 -26.50 -14.32 8.53
N GLY A 221 -25.38 -14.83 8.02
CA GLY A 221 -24.31 -13.97 7.51
C GLY A 221 -23.02 -14.71 7.20
N MET A 222 -21.89 -14.00 7.28
CA MET A 222 -20.56 -14.58 7.25
C MET A 222 -19.63 -13.87 8.22
N VAL A 223 -18.61 -14.58 8.69
CA VAL A 223 -17.50 -14.05 9.48
C VAL A 223 -16.23 -14.13 8.66
N LEU A 224 -15.44 -13.06 8.67
CA LEU A 224 -14.13 -13.01 8.01
C LEU A 224 -13.05 -12.92 9.09
N ASN A 225 -12.17 -13.90 9.11
CA ASN A 225 -10.98 -13.90 9.94
C ASN A 225 -9.83 -13.30 9.14
N ILE A 226 -9.31 -12.14 9.54
CA ILE A 226 -8.34 -11.37 8.76
C ILE A 226 -7.09 -11.06 9.57
N ARG A 227 -5.92 -11.37 9.01
CA ARG A 227 -4.62 -10.98 9.55
C ARG A 227 -4.25 -9.58 9.06
N GLY A 228 -4.49 -8.60 9.92
CA GLY A 228 -4.09 -7.21 9.71
C GLY A 228 -2.63 -6.93 10.09
N LYS A 229 -2.24 -5.66 10.07
CA LYS A 229 -0.89 -5.22 10.51
C LYS A 229 -0.68 -5.37 12.02
N THR A 230 -1.75 -5.32 12.80
CA THR A 230 -1.73 -5.31 14.26
C THR A 230 -2.21 -6.63 14.88
N GLY A 231 -2.33 -7.69 14.07
CA GLY A 231 -2.84 -8.99 14.49
C GLY A 231 -4.11 -9.42 13.76
N TRP A 232 -4.72 -10.48 14.28
CA TRP A 232 -5.98 -11.04 13.78
C TRP A 232 -7.17 -10.19 14.21
N ARG A 233 -8.17 -10.11 13.34
CA ARG A 233 -9.47 -9.50 13.63
C ARG A 233 -10.58 -10.23 12.89
N GLU A 234 -11.74 -10.27 13.53
CA GLU A 234 -12.98 -10.75 12.93
C GLU A 234 -13.78 -9.58 12.38
N VAL A 235 -14.38 -9.80 11.22
CA VAL A 235 -15.29 -8.87 10.55
C VAL A 235 -16.58 -9.63 10.25
N GLU A 236 -17.68 -9.19 10.85
CA GLU A 236 -18.99 -9.82 10.71
C GLU A 236 -19.76 -9.12 9.58
N ILE A 237 -20.36 -9.90 8.68
CA ILE A 237 -21.14 -9.40 7.55
C ILE A 237 -22.50 -10.10 7.54
N GLY A 238 -23.57 -9.35 7.79
CA GLY A 238 -24.94 -9.86 7.69
C GLY A 238 -25.38 -10.09 6.25
N ARG A 239 -26.39 -10.95 6.05
CA ARG A 239 -27.09 -11.05 4.76
C ARG A 239 -27.78 -9.72 4.44
N GLY A 240 -27.71 -9.30 3.18
CA GLY A 240 -28.40 -8.11 2.68
C GLY A 240 -29.91 -8.34 2.57
N SER A 241 -30.67 -7.25 2.49
CA SER A 241 -32.14 -7.28 2.35
C SER A 241 -32.63 -7.84 1.02
N THR A 242 -31.78 -7.85 -0.02
CA THR A 242 -32.08 -8.43 -1.32
C THR A 242 -30.90 -9.26 -1.82
N ASP A 243 -31.18 -10.38 -2.49
CA ASP A 243 -30.15 -11.26 -3.05
C ASP A 243 -29.24 -10.56 -4.05
N ALA A 244 -29.79 -9.58 -4.79
CA ALA A 244 -29.02 -8.78 -5.73
C ALA A 244 -27.87 -8.05 -5.01
N THR A 245 -28.10 -7.47 -3.84
CA THR A 245 -27.11 -6.64 -3.14
C THR A 245 -26.45 -7.35 -1.96
N CYS A 246 -26.82 -8.60 -1.70
CA CYS A 246 -26.33 -9.37 -0.57
C CYS A 246 -24.87 -9.83 -0.81
N PRO A 247 -23.90 -9.42 0.04
CA PRO A 247 -22.51 -9.86 -0.09
C PRO A 247 -22.35 -11.36 0.13
N VAL A 248 -23.18 -11.96 1.00
CA VAL A 248 -23.16 -13.41 1.28
C VAL A 248 -23.60 -14.21 0.06
N VAL A 249 -24.76 -13.87 -0.52
CA VAL A 249 -25.26 -14.52 -1.73
C VAL A 249 -24.29 -14.35 -2.89
N ALA A 250 -23.66 -13.17 -3.04
CA ALA A 250 -22.68 -12.95 -4.09
C ALA A 250 -21.44 -13.85 -3.94
N VAL A 251 -20.93 -14.01 -2.72
CA VAL A 251 -19.79 -14.91 -2.43
C VAL A 251 -20.19 -16.38 -2.62
N GLU A 252 -21.35 -16.81 -2.12
CA GLU A 252 -21.88 -18.17 -2.32
C GLU A 252 -22.04 -18.49 -3.82
N THR A 253 -22.61 -17.56 -4.59
CA THR A 253 -22.79 -17.67 -6.03
C THR A 253 -21.45 -17.79 -6.75
N TRP A 254 -20.48 -16.95 -6.36
CA TRP A 254 -19.13 -17.02 -6.90
C TRP A 254 -18.47 -18.38 -6.63
N LEU A 255 -18.45 -18.85 -5.37
CA LEU A 255 -17.86 -20.14 -5.01
C LEU A 255 -18.48 -21.29 -5.80
N LYS A 256 -19.82 -21.31 -5.90
CA LYS A 256 -20.57 -22.35 -6.63
C LYS A 256 -20.26 -22.36 -8.12
N LEU A 257 -20.35 -21.20 -8.79
CA LEU A 257 -20.17 -21.12 -10.24
C LEU A 257 -18.70 -21.21 -10.67
N ALA A 258 -17.78 -20.72 -9.83
CA ALA A 258 -16.34 -20.87 -10.03
C ALA A 258 -15.81 -22.26 -9.66
N ARG A 259 -16.64 -23.11 -9.03
CA ARG A 259 -16.29 -24.43 -8.51
C ARG A 259 -15.08 -24.38 -7.56
N ILE A 260 -15.08 -23.40 -6.66
CA ILE A 260 -14.02 -23.22 -5.66
C ILE A 260 -14.43 -23.95 -4.39
N ALA A 261 -13.81 -25.09 -4.13
CA ALA A 261 -13.99 -25.85 -2.88
C ALA A 261 -12.90 -25.59 -1.84
N HIS A 262 -11.67 -25.29 -2.28
CA HIS A 262 -10.51 -25.14 -1.40
C HIS A 262 -9.49 -24.15 -1.99
N GLY A 263 -8.92 -23.27 -1.17
CA GLY A 263 -7.83 -22.36 -1.51
C GLY A 263 -8.27 -20.90 -1.62
N PRO A 264 -7.60 -20.07 -2.45
CA PRO A 264 -7.89 -18.66 -2.57
C PRO A 264 -9.34 -18.38 -2.98
N LEU A 265 -9.99 -17.47 -2.27
CA LEU A 265 -11.38 -17.08 -2.50
C LEU A 265 -11.53 -16.40 -3.87
N PHE A 266 -10.65 -15.45 -4.19
CA PHE A 266 -10.67 -14.75 -5.47
C PHE A 266 -9.49 -15.15 -6.35
N ARG A 267 -9.82 -15.68 -7.53
CA ARG A 267 -8.86 -16.20 -8.51
C ARG A 267 -8.93 -15.46 -9.84
N ARG A 268 -7.89 -15.64 -10.65
CA ARG A 268 -7.87 -15.10 -12.01
C ARG A 268 -8.90 -15.83 -12.89
N VAL A 269 -9.75 -15.05 -13.56
CA VAL A 269 -10.68 -15.56 -14.59
C VAL A 269 -10.04 -15.44 -15.97
N THR A 270 -9.98 -16.55 -16.70
CA THR A 270 -9.35 -16.71 -18.03
C THR A 270 -10.39 -17.00 -19.11
N GLY A 271 -9.95 -17.11 -20.38
CA GLY A 271 -10.79 -17.58 -21.48
C GLY A 271 -12.05 -16.74 -21.72
N GLN A 272 -11.92 -15.41 -21.78
CA GLN A 272 -13.05 -14.47 -21.96
C GLN A 272 -14.17 -14.62 -20.91
N GLY A 273 -13.83 -14.98 -19.67
CA GLY A 273 -14.82 -15.05 -18.58
C GLY A 273 -15.39 -16.44 -18.33
N LYS A 274 -14.83 -17.49 -18.96
CA LYS A 274 -15.35 -18.86 -18.90
C LYS A 274 -14.55 -19.81 -18.00
N GLY A 275 -13.29 -19.49 -17.69
CA GLY A 275 -12.40 -20.35 -16.90
C GLY A 275 -11.89 -19.66 -15.64
N VAL A 276 -11.58 -20.44 -14.60
CA VAL A 276 -11.00 -19.96 -13.35
C VAL A 276 -9.66 -20.67 -13.13
N GLY A 277 -8.59 -19.90 -12.97
CA GLY A 277 -7.26 -20.44 -12.65
C GLY A 277 -7.12 -20.85 -11.19
N ALA A 278 -6.00 -21.48 -10.85
CA ALA A 278 -5.68 -21.86 -9.46
C ALA A 278 -5.17 -20.67 -8.63
N ASP A 279 -4.51 -19.71 -9.27
CA ASP A 279 -3.76 -18.66 -8.57
C ASP A 279 -4.65 -17.58 -7.95
N ARG A 280 -4.20 -17.10 -6.78
CA ARG A 280 -4.76 -15.93 -6.10
C ARG A 280 -4.70 -14.68 -6.97
N LEU A 281 -5.74 -13.87 -6.89
CA LEU A 281 -5.80 -12.59 -7.61
C LEU A 281 -4.82 -11.56 -7.05
N ASN A 282 -4.26 -10.70 -7.91
CA ASN A 282 -3.36 -9.63 -7.49
C ASN A 282 -4.15 -8.43 -6.91
N ASP A 283 -3.68 -7.83 -5.81
CA ASP A 283 -4.34 -6.70 -5.14
C ASP A 283 -4.53 -5.48 -6.05
N LYS A 284 -3.66 -5.26 -7.04
CA LYS A 284 -3.77 -4.20 -8.05
C LYS A 284 -5.01 -4.39 -8.94
N GLN A 285 -5.49 -5.61 -9.13
CA GLN A 285 -6.68 -5.89 -9.94
C GLN A 285 -7.95 -5.37 -9.27
N VAL A 286 -8.04 -5.44 -7.94
CA VAL A 286 -9.14 -4.84 -7.17
C VAL A 286 -9.21 -3.33 -7.42
N ALA A 287 -8.06 -2.64 -7.39
CA ALA A 287 -8.02 -1.19 -7.60
C ALA A 287 -8.45 -0.80 -9.03
N ARG A 288 -8.04 -1.60 -10.03
CA ARG A 288 -8.48 -1.39 -11.42
C ARG A 288 -9.97 -1.64 -11.56
N LEU A 289 -10.49 -2.71 -10.97
CA LEU A 289 -11.91 -3.05 -10.96
C LEU A 289 -12.77 -1.90 -10.42
N VAL A 290 -12.42 -1.38 -9.23
CA VAL A 290 -13.17 -0.28 -8.61
C VAL A 290 -13.13 0.96 -9.51
N LYS A 291 -11.97 1.28 -10.10
CA LYS A 291 -11.84 2.41 -11.02
C LYS A 291 -12.68 2.22 -12.28
N THR A 292 -12.58 1.06 -12.94
CA THR A 292 -13.31 0.77 -14.19
C THR A 292 -14.81 0.78 -13.96
N ALA A 293 -15.30 0.14 -12.89
CA ALA A 293 -16.72 0.12 -12.56
C ALA A 293 -17.25 1.51 -12.21
N ALA A 294 -16.50 2.30 -11.42
CA ALA A 294 -16.91 3.67 -11.08
C ALA A 294 -16.98 4.57 -12.33
N LEU A 295 -16.04 4.43 -13.27
CA LEU A 295 -16.06 5.15 -14.54
C LEU A 295 -17.27 4.75 -15.38
N ALA A 296 -17.47 3.44 -15.60
CA ALA A 296 -18.58 2.90 -16.38
C ALA A 296 -19.97 3.25 -15.81
N ALA A 297 -20.10 3.32 -14.49
CA ALA A 297 -21.35 3.66 -13.80
C ALA A 297 -21.66 5.17 -13.78
N GLY A 298 -20.80 6.02 -14.35
CA GLY A 298 -21.02 7.46 -14.32
C GLY A 298 -20.92 8.09 -12.92
N VAL A 299 -20.38 7.37 -11.92
CA VAL A 299 -20.22 7.88 -10.55
C VAL A 299 -19.44 9.19 -10.57
N ARG A 300 -20.04 10.26 -10.04
CA ARG A 300 -19.53 11.64 -10.11
C ARG A 300 -19.31 12.14 -11.54
N GLY A 301 -20.33 11.99 -12.40
CA GLY A 301 -20.36 12.49 -13.78
C GLY A 301 -20.23 14.00 -13.92
N ASP A 302 -20.31 14.75 -12.80
CA ASP A 302 -19.99 16.17 -12.70
C ASP A 302 -18.48 16.48 -12.86
N LEU A 303 -17.62 15.47 -12.81
CA LEU A 303 -16.16 15.62 -12.87
C LEU A 303 -15.58 15.02 -14.17
N SER A 304 -14.45 15.57 -14.64
CA SER A 304 -13.70 15.00 -15.76
C SER A 304 -13.20 13.57 -15.46
N GLU A 305 -13.03 12.73 -16.47
CA GLU A 305 -12.59 11.34 -16.30
C GLU A 305 -11.23 11.22 -15.57
N ASP A 306 -10.31 12.15 -15.83
CA ASP A 306 -9.02 12.22 -15.14
C ASP A 306 -9.18 12.53 -13.64
N ALA A 307 -10.09 13.44 -13.29
CA ALA A 307 -10.42 13.75 -11.91
C ALA A 307 -11.09 12.54 -11.21
N ARG A 308 -12.02 11.85 -11.89
CA ARG A 308 -12.70 10.65 -11.38
C ARG A 308 -11.73 9.48 -11.15
N GLY A 309 -10.82 9.24 -12.10
CA GLY A 309 -9.77 8.24 -11.96
C GLY A 309 -8.79 8.49 -10.80
N GLY A 310 -8.66 9.76 -10.39
CA GLY A 310 -7.93 10.20 -9.21
C GLY A 310 -8.73 10.16 -7.90
N LEU A 311 -10.04 9.92 -7.91
CA LEU A 311 -10.90 9.95 -6.72
C LEU A 311 -11.35 8.55 -6.26
N PHE A 312 -11.48 7.59 -7.17
CA PHE A 312 -11.91 6.22 -6.87
C PHE A 312 -10.75 5.22 -6.91
N ALA A 313 -10.50 4.53 -5.79
CA ALA A 313 -9.51 3.47 -5.68
C ALA A 313 -9.94 2.46 -4.60
N GLY A 314 -9.19 1.38 -4.38
CA GLY A 314 -9.54 0.36 -3.38
C GLY A 314 -9.71 0.85 -1.92
N HIS A 315 -9.42 2.12 -1.60
CA HIS A 315 -9.75 2.73 -0.30
C HIS A 315 -11.17 3.32 -0.24
N SER A 316 -11.83 3.52 -1.39
CA SER A 316 -13.19 4.07 -1.48
C SER A 316 -14.25 3.14 -0.89
N LEU A 317 -14.06 1.81 -0.98
CA LEU A 317 -14.95 0.81 -0.36
C LEU A 317 -14.94 0.92 1.16
N ARG A 318 -13.73 0.93 1.73
CA ARG A 318 -13.52 1.10 3.16
C ARG A 318 -14.01 2.45 3.69
N ALA A 319 -13.82 3.52 2.92
CA ALA A 319 -14.35 4.84 3.25
C ALA A 319 -15.88 4.90 3.15
N GLY A 320 -16.47 4.20 2.18
CA GLY A 320 -17.92 4.08 1.98
C GLY A 320 -18.63 3.58 3.23
N LEU A 321 -18.29 2.37 3.69
CA LEU A 321 -18.89 1.78 4.89
C LEU A 321 -18.71 2.64 6.14
N ALA A 322 -17.48 3.17 6.34
CA ALA A 322 -17.16 4.02 7.48
C ALA A 322 -18.00 5.31 7.53
N SER A 323 -18.42 5.81 6.36
CA SER A 323 -19.21 7.03 6.23
C SER A 323 -20.72 6.78 6.15
N SER A 324 -21.18 5.59 5.78
CA SER A 324 -22.62 5.26 5.65
C SER A 324 -23.22 4.57 6.88
N ALA A 325 -22.41 3.90 7.71
CA ALA A 325 -22.90 3.16 8.87
C ALA A 325 -23.33 4.10 10.02
N GLU A 326 -24.63 4.18 10.32
CA GLU A 326 -25.17 4.84 11.52
C GLU A 326 -25.01 3.95 12.77
N VAL A 327 -23.76 3.61 13.09
CA VAL A 327 -23.40 2.75 14.21
C VAL A 327 -22.37 3.45 15.09
N ASP A 328 -22.40 3.16 16.39
CA ASP A 328 -21.43 3.70 17.36
C ASP A 328 -19.98 3.51 16.92
N GLU A 329 -19.15 4.52 17.24
CA GLU A 329 -17.75 4.63 16.83
C GLU A 329 -16.93 3.36 17.12
N ARG A 330 -17.20 2.70 18.25
CA ARG A 330 -16.52 1.48 18.70
C ARG A 330 -16.74 0.30 17.76
N TYR A 331 -17.94 0.11 17.23
CA TYR A 331 -18.24 -1.00 16.31
C TYR A 331 -17.61 -0.75 14.93
N VAL A 332 -17.67 0.49 14.46
CA VAL A 332 -16.98 0.89 13.22
C VAL A 332 -15.46 0.72 13.37
N GLN A 333 -14.90 1.07 14.52
CA GLN A 333 -13.47 0.88 14.80
C GLN A 333 -13.07 -0.61 14.80
N LYS A 334 -13.85 -1.50 15.43
CA LYS A 334 -13.64 -2.95 15.44
C LYS A 334 -13.73 -3.52 14.02
N GLN A 335 -14.82 -3.24 13.31
CA GLN A 335 -15.09 -3.71 11.96
C GLN A 335 -14.02 -3.26 10.96
N LEU A 336 -13.47 -2.06 11.12
CA LEU A 336 -12.41 -1.55 10.27
C LEU A 336 -11.01 -1.97 10.76
N GLY A 337 -10.82 -2.33 12.03
CA GLY A 337 -9.49 -2.60 12.59
C GLY A 337 -8.64 -1.32 12.66
N HIS A 338 -9.24 -0.19 13.03
CA HIS A 338 -8.51 1.04 13.28
C HIS A 338 -7.81 0.99 14.63
N VAL A 339 -6.50 1.27 14.63
CA VAL A 339 -5.65 1.28 15.84
C VAL A 339 -6.06 2.38 16.84
N SER A 340 -6.69 3.46 16.37
CA SER A 340 -7.15 4.56 17.21
C SER A 340 -8.53 5.06 16.79
N ALA A 341 -9.29 5.56 17.77
CA ALA A 341 -10.57 6.22 17.55
C ALA A 341 -10.44 7.40 16.57
N GLU A 342 -9.35 8.17 16.65
CA GLU A 342 -9.09 9.31 15.75
C GLU A 342 -9.15 8.93 14.25
N MET A 343 -8.70 7.72 13.89
CA MET A 343 -8.80 7.23 12.51
C MET A 343 -10.25 7.01 12.06
N THR A 344 -11.14 6.61 12.97
CA THR A 344 -12.58 6.45 12.72
C THR A 344 -13.28 7.82 12.67
N ARG A 345 -12.96 8.73 13.60
CA ARG A 345 -13.56 10.09 13.64
C ARG A 345 -13.38 10.90 12.36
N ARG A 346 -12.31 10.64 11.60
CA ARG A 346 -12.09 11.30 10.29
C ARG A 346 -13.25 11.06 9.31
N TYR A 347 -13.84 9.87 9.33
CA TYR A 347 -14.99 9.53 8.46
C TYR A 347 -16.30 10.12 9.00
N GLN A 348 -16.52 10.08 10.32
CA GLN A 348 -17.70 10.64 10.98
C GLN A 348 -17.79 12.16 10.82
N ARG A 349 -16.69 12.90 11.00
CA ARG A 349 -16.63 14.36 10.81
C ARG A 349 -17.07 14.81 9.41
N ARG A 350 -16.96 13.95 8.39
CA ARG A 350 -17.45 14.25 7.03
C ARG A 350 -18.96 14.05 6.92
N ARG A 351 -19.49 12.96 7.49
CA ARG A 351 -20.92 12.66 7.54
C ARG A 351 -21.68 13.71 8.36
N ASP A 352 -21.17 14.05 9.53
CA ASP A 352 -21.89 14.84 10.53
C ASP A 352 -21.62 16.35 10.41
N ARG A 353 -20.87 16.77 9.37
CA ARG A 353 -20.34 18.14 9.17
C ARG A 353 -21.41 19.24 9.31
N PHE A 354 -22.66 18.94 9.00
CA PHE A 354 -23.79 19.87 9.13
C PHE A 354 -24.97 19.31 9.95
N ARG A 355 -24.86 18.06 10.46
CA ARG A 355 -25.86 17.44 11.34
C ARG A 355 -25.64 17.83 12.80
N VAL A 356 -24.39 17.82 13.24
CA VAL A 356 -23.97 18.23 14.59
C VAL A 356 -23.06 19.43 14.44
N ASN A 357 -23.66 20.59 14.17
CA ASN A 357 -22.93 21.84 13.96
C ASN A 357 -23.17 22.78 15.12
N LEU A 358 -22.08 23.29 15.70
CA LEU A 358 -22.08 24.31 16.74
C LEU A 358 -22.83 25.58 16.33
N THR A 359 -22.83 25.98 15.07
CA THR A 359 -23.63 27.14 14.61
C THR A 359 -25.12 26.85 14.74
N LYS A 360 -25.58 25.68 14.28
CA LYS A 360 -26.98 25.23 14.43
C LYS A 360 -27.37 25.04 15.89
N ALA A 361 -26.48 24.48 16.71
CA ALA A 361 -26.68 24.31 18.15
C ALA A 361 -26.65 25.65 18.92
N ALA A 362 -25.93 26.64 18.39
CA ALA A 362 -25.91 28.01 18.89
C ALA A 362 -27.05 28.89 18.31
N GLY A 363 -27.91 28.34 17.44
CA GLY A 363 -29.04 29.05 16.85
C GLY A 363 -28.68 30.09 15.77
N LEU A 364 -27.51 29.95 15.13
CA LEU A 364 -27.00 30.81 14.05
C LEU A 364 -27.29 30.25 12.66
#